data_AF-A0AAW6NII6-F1
#
_entry.id   AF-A0AAW6NII6-F1
#
_cell.length_a   1.000
_cell.length_b   1.000
_cell.length_c   1.000
_cell.angle_alpha   90.00
_cell.angle_beta   90.00
_cell.angle_gamma   90.00
#
_symmetry.space_group_name_H-M   'P 1'
#
loop_
_entity.id
_entity.type
_entity.pdbx_description
1 polymer ?
#
loop_
_entity_poly.entity_id
_entity_poly.type
_entity_poly.pdbx_seq_one_letter_code
_entity_poly.pdbx_strand_id
1 'polypeptide(L)' 'VSLRAVETIDFMTAHWAHLPYDFLGRVSNRIINEVNGISRVVYDISGKPPATIEWE' A
#
# COMPACT_ATOMS: atom_id res chain seq x y z
N VAL A 1 -7.08 0.33 7.38
CA VAL A 1 -5.98 1.17 6.81
C VAL A 1 -5.50 0.53 5.52
N SER A 2 -5.18 1.32 4.50
CA SER A 2 -4.59 0.85 3.24
C SER A 2 -3.15 1.30 3.14
N LEU A 3 -2.24 0.41 2.75
CA LEU A 3 -0.87 0.71 2.37
C LEU A 3 -0.82 0.95 0.87
N ARG A 4 -0.23 2.08 0.45
CA ARG A 4 -0.03 2.43 -0.94
C ARG A 4 1.46 2.66 -1.18
N ALA A 5 2.03 1.87 -2.09
CA ALA A 5 3.40 2.06 -2.56
C ALA A 5 3.42 1.84 -4.06
N VAL A 6 4.01 2.78 -4.79
CA VAL A 6 4.01 2.81 -6.24
C VAL A 6 5.41 3.05 -6.79
N GLU A 7 5.68 2.49 -7.96
CA GLU A 7 6.84 2.77 -8.78
C GLU A 7 6.39 3.60 -9.99
N THR A 8 7.05 4.74 -10.21
CA THR A 8 6.70 5.66 -11.30
C THR A 8 7.95 6.35 -11.83
N ILE A 9 7.96 6.64 -13.12
CA ILE A 9 9.04 7.37 -13.80
C ILE A 9 8.62 8.82 -14.04
N ASP A 10 7.32 9.07 -14.24
CA ASP A 10 6.80 10.34 -14.75
C ASP A 10 5.52 10.84 -14.04
N PHE A 11 5.10 10.21 -12.94
CA PHE A 11 3.86 10.46 -12.19
C PHE A 11 2.55 10.33 -13.01
N MET A 12 2.65 10.06 -14.33
CA MET A 12 1.50 9.87 -15.23
C MET A 12 1.09 8.39 -15.24
N THR A 13 2.07 7.49 -15.17
CA THR A 13 1.86 6.05 -15.04
C THR A 13 2.50 5.54 -13.75
N ALA A 14 1.82 4.64 -13.06
CA ALA A 14 2.34 4.06 -11.83
C ALA A 14 1.94 2.59 -11.70
N HIS A 15 2.93 1.74 -11.39
CA HIS A 15 2.69 0.36 -11.00
C HIS A 15 2.71 0.26 -9.48
N TRP A 16 1.90 -0.64 -8.92
CA TRP A 16 2.03 -0.95 -7.51
C TRP A 16 3.38 -1.64 -7.28
N ALA A 17 4.05 -1.30 -6.19
CA ALA A 17 5.39 -1.79 -5.91
C ALA A 17 5.37 -3.26 -5.45
N HIS A 18 6.22 -4.11 -6.04
CA HIS A 18 6.32 -5.51 -5.64
C HIS A 18 7.16 -5.66 -4.35
N LEU A 19 6.59 -5.25 -3.22
CA LEU A 19 7.24 -5.32 -1.92
C LEU A 19 7.32 -6.78 -1.41
N PRO A 20 8.42 -7.20 -0.76
CA PRO A 20 8.55 -8.55 -0.21
C PRO A 20 7.43 -8.87 0.80
N TYR A 21 6.86 -10.07 0.72
CA TYR A 21 5.76 -10.46 1.61
C TYR A 21 6.15 -10.43 3.10
N ASP A 22 7.39 -10.77 3.45
CA ASP A 22 7.88 -10.68 4.82
C ASP A 22 7.93 -9.23 5.32
N PHE A 23 8.22 -8.27 4.44
CA PHE A 23 8.15 -6.85 4.78
C PHE A 23 6.70 -6.42 5.04
N LEU A 24 5.78 -6.78 4.15
CA LEU A 24 4.35 -6.47 4.31
C LEU A 24 3.78 -7.09 5.59
N GLY A 25 4.15 -8.33 5.91
CA GLY A 25 3.76 -9.00 7.15
C GLY A 25 4.26 -8.26 8.40
N ARG A 26 5.54 -7.84 8.41
CA ARG A 26 6.11 -7.06 9.53
C ARG A 26 5.39 -5.72 9.70
N VAL A 27 5.14 -4.97 8.62
CA VAL A 27 4.46 -3.68 8.69
C VAL A 27 3.03 -3.85 9.18
N SER A 28 2.28 -4.82 8.64
CA SER A 28 0.91 -5.13 9.05
C SER A 28 0.82 -5.45 10.55
N ASN A 29 1.69 -6.31 11.05
CA ASN A 29 1.74 -6.68 12.46
C ASN A 29 2.03 -5.50 13.37
N ARG A 30 2.95 -4.61 12.98
CA ARG A 30 3.24 -3.41 13.76
C ARG A 30 2.05 -2.47 13.81
N ILE A 31 1.41 -2.19 12.68
CA ILE A 31 0.24 -1.29 12.64
C ILE A 31 -0.89 -1.81 13.53
N ILE A 32 -1.23 -3.09 13.44
CA ILE A 32 -2.33 -3.69 14.21
C ILE A 32 -2.04 -3.65 15.72
N ASN A 33 -0.79 -3.87 16.13
CA ASN A 33 -0.43 -3.93 17.56
C ASN A 33 -0.14 -2.55 18.16
N GLU A 34 0.37 -1.60 17.38
CA GLU A 34 0.80 -0.28 17.87
C GLU A 34 -0.29 0.79 17.73
N VAL A 35 -1.30 0.61 16.85
CA VAL A 35 -2.33 1.60 16.58
C VAL A 35 -3.72 1.11 17.01
N ASN A 36 -4.22 1.68 18.10
CA ASN A 36 -5.55 1.37 18.63
C ASN A 36 -6.66 1.62 17.60
N GLY A 37 -7.60 0.68 17.51
CA GLY A 37 -8.76 0.78 16.62
C GLY A 37 -8.53 0.29 15.19
N ILE A 38 -7.31 -0.17 14.85
CA ILE A 38 -7.03 -0.78 13.54
C ILE A 38 -7.04 -2.30 13.64
N SER A 39 -7.99 -2.95 12.97
CA SER A 39 -8.12 -4.42 12.91
C SER A 39 -7.66 -5.04 11.59
N ARG A 40 -7.40 -4.21 10.58
CA ARG A 40 -7.06 -4.67 9.23
C ARG A 40 -6.19 -3.68 8.47
N VAL A 41 -5.16 -4.23 7.84
CA VAL A 41 -4.29 -3.57 6.89
C VAL A 41 -4.43 -4.27 5.54
N VAL A 42 -4.60 -3.50 4.47
CA VAL A 42 -4.61 -3.99 3.08
C VAL A 42 -3.49 -3.35 2.30
N TYR A 43 -3.01 -4.00 1.24
CA TYR A 43 -2.04 -3.42 0.30
C TYR A 43 -2.71 -3.17 -1.05
N ASP A 44 -2.64 -1.94 -1.54
CA ASP A 44 -3.28 -1.56 -2.80
C ASP A 44 -2.41 -1.95 -4.01
N ILE A 45 -2.91 -2.94 -4.74
CA ILE A 45 -2.28 -3.53 -5.93
C ILE A 45 -2.82 -2.95 -7.26
N SER A 46 -3.46 -1.78 -7.22
CA SER A 46 -4.06 -1.15 -8.41
C SER A 46 -3.06 -0.26 -9.14
N GLY A 47 -2.90 -0.42 -10.46
CA GLY A 47 -2.07 0.48 -11.28
C GLY A 47 -2.77 1.79 -11.66
N LYS A 48 -1.98 2.82 -11.97
CA LYS A 48 -2.41 4.05 -12.64
C LYS A 48 -1.96 4.00 -14.10
N PRO A 49 -2.86 4.05 -15.10
CA PRO A 49 -4.34 3.97 -15.03
C PRO A 49 -4.85 2.53 -14.77
N PRO A 50 -6.12 2.32 -14.30
CA PRO A 50 -7.22 3.29 -14.17
C PRO A 50 -7.34 3.95 -12.78
N ALA A 51 -6.58 3.51 -11.78
CA ALA A 51 -6.65 4.06 -10.42
C ALA A 51 -5.86 5.37 -10.28
N THR A 52 -6.13 6.13 -9.24
CA THR A 52 -5.33 7.29 -8.80
C THR A 52 -4.24 6.87 -7.81
N ILE A 53 -3.32 7.80 -7.49
CA ILE A 53 -2.30 7.55 -6.45
C ILE A 53 -2.94 7.65 -5.07
N GLU A 54 -3.71 8.71 -4.83
CA GLU A 54 -4.47 8.93 -3.60
C GLU A 54 -5.79 8.15 -3.61
N TRP A 55 -6.26 7.80 -2.40
CA TRP A 55 -7.58 7.22 -2.13
C TRP A 55 -8.52 8.31 -1.58
N GLU A 56 -8.92 9.26 -2.43
CA GLU A 56 -9.95 10.27 -2.13
C GLU A 56 -10.87 10.47 -3.34
#